data_AF-A0A1C5VC41-F1
#
_entry.id   AF-A0A1C5VC41-F1
#
_cell.length_a   1.000
_cell.length_b   1.000
_cell.length_c   1.000
_cell.angle_alpha   90.00
_cell.angle_beta   90.00
_cell.angle_gamma   90.00
#
_symmetry.space_group_name_H-M   'P 1'
#
loop_
_entity.id
_entity.type
_entity.pdbx_description
1 polymer ?
#
loop_
_entity_poly.entity_id
_entity_poly.type
_entity_poly.pdbx_seq_one_letter_code
_entity_poly.pdbx_strand_id
1 'polypeptide(L)'
;MKLIGLNLEVRSAEVKTSTKTSNQYILLRVEDERGAWGNLIDRNMDHAPYYKKGVFADFTLDYIHTKTYASLSVIDVTIKNDH
;
A
#
# COMPACT_ATOMS: atom_id res chain seq x y z
N MET A 1 -10.87 -7.54 -6.99
CA MET A 1 -10.63 -7.13 -8.41
C MET A 1 -9.22 -6.62 -8.48
N LYS A 2 -8.42 -7.03 -9.47
CA LYS A 2 -7.03 -6.57 -9.55
C LYS A 2 -6.95 -5.17 -10.15
N LEU A 3 -6.16 -4.31 -9.51
CA LEU A 3 -5.82 -2.97 -9.98
C LEU A 3 -4.30 -2.82 -10.01
N ILE A 4 -3.83 -1.94 -10.88
CA ILE A 4 -2.41 -1.59 -11.00
C ILE A 4 -2.27 -0.12 -10.67
N GLY A 5 -1.49 0.20 -9.64
CA GLY A 5 -1.08 1.56 -9.32
C GLY A 5 0.36 1.75 -9.80
N LEU A 6 0.56 2.63 -10.78
CA LEU A 6 1.88 2.89 -11.33
C LEU A 6 2.47 4.18 -10.78
N ASN A 7 3.76 4.14 -10.50
CA ASN A 7 4.58 5.28 -10.11
C ASN A 7 4.03 6.06 -8.91
N LEU A 8 3.61 5.33 -7.89
CA LEU A 8 3.04 5.92 -6.69
C LEU A 8 4.15 6.22 -5.68
N GLU A 9 4.16 7.44 -5.15
CA GLU A 9 5.07 7.83 -4.08
C GLU A 9 4.53 7.35 -2.73
N VAL A 10 5.34 6.65 -1.96
CA VAL A 10 5.07 6.38 -0.54
C VAL A 10 5.20 7.69 0.23
N ARG A 11 4.12 8.12 0.88
CA ARG A 11 4.08 9.32 1.74
C ARG A 11 4.25 8.97 3.21
N SER A 12 3.71 7.84 3.66
CA SER A 12 3.89 7.31 5.00
C SER A 12 3.61 5.79 5.06
N ALA A 13 4.19 5.12 6.04
CA ALA A 13 3.97 3.72 6.33
C ALA A 13 3.86 3.51 7.86
N GLU A 14 2.76 2.91 8.31
CA GLU A 14 2.50 2.63 9.72
C GLU A 14 2.21 1.15 9.94
N VAL A 15 2.88 0.51 10.89
CA VAL A 15 2.53 -0.86 11.31
C VAL A 15 1.37 -0.79 12.29
N LYS A 16 0.30 -1.52 11.99
CA LYS A 16 -0.91 -1.62 12.83
C LYS A 16 -1.22 -3.08 13.13
N THR A 17 -1.94 -3.30 14.23
CA THR A 17 -2.45 -4.62 14.59
C THR A 17 -3.94 -4.67 14.31
N SER A 18 -4.38 -5.67 13.55
CA SER A 18 -5.79 -5.92 13.26
C SER A 18 -6.53 -6.32 14.53
N THR A 19 -7.60 -5.59 14.88
CA THR A 19 -8.47 -5.96 16.01
C THR A 19 -9.30 -7.21 15.76
N LYS A 20 -9.42 -7.65 14.50
CA LYS A 20 -10.22 -8.83 14.10
C LYS A 20 -9.42 -10.12 14.09
N THR A 21 -8.14 -10.02 13.73
CA THR A 21 -7.29 -11.20 13.47
C THR A 21 -6.03 -11.21 14.34
N SER A 22 -5.77 -10.14 15.10
CA SER A 22 -4.54 -9.93 15.89
C SER A 22 -3.24 -9.91 15.06
N ASN A 23 -3.33 -9.98 13.73
CA ASN A 23 -2.17 -9.95 12.84
C ASN A 23 -1.75 -8.50 12.55
N GLN A 24 -0.45 -8.30 12.35
CA GLN A 24 0.10 -7.02 11.91
C GLN A 24 -0.15 -6.79 10.42
N TYR A 25 -0.26 -5.53 10.05
CA TYR A 25 -0.30 -5.07 8.66
C TYR A 25 0.32 -3.67 8.56
N ILE A 26 0.76 -3.31 7.37
CA ILE A 26 1.29 -1.99 7.05
C ILE A 26 0.17 -1.18 6.41
N LEU A 27 -0.16 -0.04 7.00
CA LEU A 27 -1.01 0.96 6.40
C LEU A 27 -0.11 1.96 5.65
N LEU A 28 -0.20 1.96 4.33
CA LEU A 28 0.55 2.84 3.46
C LEU A 28 -0.34 3.99 3.00
N ARG A 29 0.19 5.21 3.04
CA ARG A 29 -0.35 6.33 2.28
C ARG A 29 0.50 6.52 1.04
N VAL A 30 -0.13 6.49 -0.12
CA VAL A 30 0.52 6.68 -1.42
C VAL A 30 -0.10 7.85 -2.16
N GLU A 31 0.66 8.47 -3.06
CA GLU A 31 0.23 9.60 -3.88
C GLU A 31 0.68 9.43 -5.33
N ASP A 32 -0.17 9.79 -6.28
CA ASP A 32 0.17 9.80 -7.71
C ASP A 32 0.80 11.13 -8.16
N GLU A 33 1.25 11.18 -9.41
CA GLU A 33 1.86 12.38 -10.01
C GLU A 33 0.94 13.61 -10.04
N ARG A 34 -0.38 13.42 -9.90
CA ARG A 34 -1.39 14.49 -9.91
C ARG A 34 -1.73 14.96 -8.50
N GLY A 35 -1.07 14.40 -7.48
CA GLY A 35 -1.33 14.69 -6.07
C GLY A 35 -2.54 13.96 -5.49
N ALA A 36 -3.15 13.03 -6.23
CA ALA A 36 -4.23 12.21 -5.71
C ALA A 36 -3.65 11.13 -4.80
N TRP A 37 -4.17 11.04 -3.58
CA TRP A 37 -3.66 10.12 -2.56
C TRP A 37 -4.67 9.03 -2.21
N GLY A 38 -4.14 7.90 -1.75
CA GLY A 38 -4.92 6.76 -1.30
C GLY A 38 -4.22 5.97 -0.21
N ASN A 39 -4.98 5.11 0.48
CA ASN A 39 -4.44 4.20 1.48
C ASN A 39 -4.42 2.77 0.94
N LEU A 40 -3.29 2.08 1.13
CA LEU A 40 -3.10 0.68 0.81
C LEU A 40 -2.83 -0.12 2.09
N ILE A 41 -3.24 -1.39 2.09
CA ILE A 41 -3.00 -2.33 3.17
C ILE A 41 -2.05 -3.40 2.67
N ASP A 42 -0.84 -3.44 3.20
CA ASP A 42 0.08 -4.55 2.95
C ASP A 42 0.11 -5.48 4.16
N ARG A 43 -0.01 -6.79 3.93
CA ARG A 43 0.04 -7.80 5.00
C ARG A 43 1.39 -8.52 5.02
N ASN A 44 2.26 -8.28 4.05
CA ASN A 44 3.61 -8.78 4.08
C ASN A 44 4.50 -7.82 4.87
N MET A 45 4.85 -8.21 6.09
CA MET A 45 5.68 -7.38 6.97
C MET A 45 7.12 -7.24 6.48
N ASP A 46 7.60 -8.16 5.63
CA ASP A 46 8.93 -8.09 5.03
C ASP A 46 9.09 -6.87 4.12
N HIS A 47 7.99 -6.26 3.66
CA HIS A 47 8.02 -5.06 2.84
C HIS A 47 8.23 -3.77 3.66
N ALA A 48 7.97 -3.78 4.97
CA ALA A 48 8.00 -2.59 5.82
C ALA A 48 9.32 -1.77 5.73
N PRO A 49 10.52 -2.38 5.71
CA PRO A 49 11.77 -1.62 5.64
C PRO A 49 11.95 -0.80 4.35
N TYR A 50 11.23 -1.15 3.28
CA TYR A 50 11.36 -0.50 1.97
C TYR A 50 10.39 0.67 1.80
N TYR A 51 9.32 0.73 2.59
CA TYR A 51 8.31 1.79 2.51
C TYR A 51 8.72 3.05 3.26
N LYS A 52 9.64 3.80 2.68
CA LYS A 52 10.10 5.10 3.19
C LYS A 52 9.45 6.24 2.41
N LYS A 53 9.25 7.39 3.07
CA LYS A 53 8.74 8.58 2.40
C LYS A 53 9.63 8.97 1.22
N GLY A 54 9.03 9.28 0.07
CA GLY A 54 9.75 9.64 -1.16
C GLY A 54 10.12 8.45 -2.04
N VAL A 55 9.91 7.21 -1.59
CA VAL A 55 10.12 6.02 -2.42
C VAL A 55 8.98 5.90 -3.42
N PHE A 56 9.30 5.72 -4.70
CA PHE A 56 8.32 5.42 -5.73
C PHE A 56 8.22 3.92 -5.95
N ALA A 57 7.01 3.43 -6.19
CA ALA A 57 6.77 2.02 -6.46
C ALA A 57 5.57 1.79 -7.38
N ASP A 58 5.61 0.67 -8.08
CA ASP A 58 4.45 0.11 -8.77
C ASP A 58 3.80 -0.96 -7.87
N PHE A 59 2.48 -0.92 -7.76
CA PHE A 59 1.71 -1.80 -6.90
C PHE A 59 0.71 -2.61 -7.71
N THR A 60 0.70 -3.92 -7.47
CA THR A 60 -0.43 -4.78 -7.83
C THR A 60 -1.35 -4.88 -6.63
N LEU A 61 -2.60 -4.46 -6.80
CA LEU A 61 -3.56 -4.32 -5.71
C LEU A 61 -4.74 -5.26 -5.90
N ASP A 62 -5.22 -5.86 -4.82
CA ASP A 62 -6.57 -6.42 -4.78
C ASP A 62 -7.53 -5.39 -4.19
N TYR A 63 -8.46 -4.95 -5.03
CA TYR A 63 -9.60 -4.15 -4.63
C TYR A 63 -10.69 -5.05 -4.07
N ILE A 64 -10.93 -4.90 -2.77
CA ILE A 64 -11.99 -5.57 -2.04
C ILE A 64 -13.10 -4.56 -1.83
N HIS A 65 -14.26 -4.81 -2.43
CA HIS A 65 -15.46 -4.02 -2.20
C HIS A 65 -16.50 -4.87 -1.50
N THR A 66 -16.97 -4.39 -0.36
CA THR A 66 -18.10 -4.95 0.38
C THR A 66 -19.20 -3.91 0.47
N LYS A 67 -20.36 -4.31 0.98
CA LYS A 67 -21.48 -3.37 1.21
C LYS A 67 -21.13 -2.22 2.16
N THR A 68 -20.13 -2.38 3.02
CA THR A 68 -19.83 -1.44 4.11
C THR A 68 -18.47 -0.76 3.99
N TYR A 69 -17.57 -1.29 3.16
CA TYR A 69 -16.25 -0.69 2.95
C TYR A 69 -15.64 -1.13 1.62
N ALA A 70 -14.72 -0.31 1.13
CA ALA A 70 -13.78 -0.65 0.08
C ALA A 70 -12.34 -0.60 0.64
N SER A 71 -11.48 -1.50 0.21
CA SER A 71 -10.06 -1.49 0.57
C SER A 71 -9.18 -1.94 -0.60
N LEU A 72 -7.94 -1.46 -0.60
CA LEU A 72 -6.89 -1.86 -1.53
C LEU A 72 -5.84 -2.63 -0.73
N SER A 73 -5.67 -3.91 -1.04
CA SER A 73 -4.64 -4.74 -0.42
C SER A 73 -3.49 -4.95 -1.39
N VAL A 74 -2.25 -4.81 -0.93
CA VAL A 74 -1.07 -5.08 -1.75
C VAL A 74 -0.97 -6.60 -1.98
N ILE A 75 -0.86 -6.99 -3.24
CA ILE A 75 -0.52 -8.35 -3.67
C ILE A 75 0.98 -8.43 -3.94
N ASP A 76 1.49 -7.46 -4.70
CA ASP A 76 2.88 -7.40 -5.12
C ASP A 76 3.31 -5.93 -5.27
N VAL A 77 4.61 -5.69 -5.11
CA VAL A 77 5.20 -4.36 -5.17
C VAL A 77 6.56 -4.40 -5.87
N THR A 78 6.78 -3.47 -6.78
CA THR A 78 8.08 -3.22 -7.39
C THR A 78 8.56 -1.84 -6.98
N ILE A 79 9.58 -1.80 -6.12
CA ILE A 79 10.21 -0.56 -5.69
C ILE A 79 11.08 0.00 -6.82
N LYS A 80 10.85 1.27 -7.17
CA LYS A 80 11.69 2.02 -8.10
C LYS A 80 12.76 2.72 -7.28
N ASN A 81 13.92 2.10 -7.18
CA ASN A 81 15.07 2.79 -6.59
C ASN A 81 15.53 3.88 -7.56
N ASP A 82 15.63 5.12 -7.08
CA ASP A 82 16.51 6.11 -7.71
C ASP A 82 17.94 5.60 -7.50
N HIS A 83 18.58 5.16 -8.59
CA HIS A 83 20.02 4.97 -8.66
C HIS A 83 20.71 6.31 -8.89
#